data_AF-A0A938UBG8-F1
#
_entry.id   AF-A0A938UBG8-F1
#
_cell.length_a   1.000
_cell.length_b   1.000
_cell.length_c   1.000
_cell.angle_alpha   90.00
_cell.angle_beta   90.00
_cell.angle_gamma   90.00
#
_symmetry.space_group_name_H-M   'P 1'
#
loop_
_entity.id
_entity.type
_entity.pdbx_description
1 polymer ?
#
loop_
_entity_poly.entity_id
_entity_poly.type
_entity_poly.pdbx_seq_one_letter_code
_entity_poly.pdbx_strand_id
1 'polypeptide(L)' 'MARTTKTITLSLPPEMADKIEELMKEEGRTRSELLREALRRYAEEQEWKKIYRYGELKARERGITEDQIEDIIDAHRQ' A
#
# COMPACT_ATOMS: atom_id res chain seq x y z
N MET A 1 4.92 29.01 10.49
CA MET A 1 4.41 27.71 10.02
C MET A 1 5.52 26.69 10.17
N ALA A 2 5.27 25.57 10.85
CA ALA A 2 6.28 24.51 11.01
C ALA A 2 6.51 23.79 9.67
N ARG A 3 7.75 23.35 9.40
CA ARG A 3 8.08 22.57 8.20
C ARG A 3 7.29 21.25 8.19
N THR A 4 6.67 20.91 7.07
CA THR A 4 5.84 19.71 6.90
C THR A 4 6.61 18.47 6.40
N THR A 5 7.93 18.59 6.22
CA THR A 5 8.78 17.53 5.64
C THR A 5 10.03 17.27 6.48
N LYS A 6 10.40 16.00 6.64
CA LYS A 6 11.66 15.57 7.25
C LYS A 6 12.56 14.90 6.21
N THR A 7 13.84 15.30 6.14
CA THR A 7 14.82 14.68 5.26
C THR A 7 15.26 13.33 5.81
N ILE A 8 15.38 12.35 4.93
CA ILE A 8 15.96 11.04 5.22
C ILE A 8 17.14 10.78 4.27
N THR A 9 18.19 10.15 4.79
CA THR A 9 19.35 9.69 4.02
C THR A 9 19.36 8.17 4.05
N LEU A 10 19.59 7.55 2.90
CA LEU A 10 19.54 6.10 2.75
C LEU A 10 20.66 5.64 1.81
N SER A 11 21.31 4.53 2.16
CA SER A 11 22.30 3.86 1.31
C SER A 11 21.61 2.70 0.60
N LEU A 12 21.83 2.56 -0.71
CA LEU A 12 21.27 1.48 -1.53
C LEU A 12 22.38 0.65 -2.16
N PRO A 13 22.10 -0.63 -2.45
CA PRO A 13 22.92 -1.39 -3.39
C PRO A 13 23.04 -0.66 -4.73
N PRO A 14 24.19 -0.70 -5.41
CA PRO A 14 24.40 -0.02 -6.69
C PRO A 14 23.33 -0.36 -7.73
N GLU A 15 22.97 -1.64 -7.86
CA GLU A 15 21.96 -2.08 -8.81
C GLU A 15 20.57 -1.45 -8.58
N MET A 16 20.25 -1.14 -7.33
CA MET A 16 18.98 -0.49 -6.98
C MET A 16 19.03 1.02 -7.28
N ALA A 17 20.18 1.65 -7.10
CA ALA A 17 20.37 3.05 -7.49
C ALA A 17 20.23 3.22 -9.00
N ASP A 18 20.85 2.32 -9.79
CA ASP A 18 20.72 2.30 -11.25
C ASP A 18 19.25 2.12 -11.66
N LYS A 19 18.53 1.21 -10.99
CA LYS A 19 17.11 0.98 -11.30
C LYS A 19 16.23 2.21 -11.02
N ILE A 20 16.53 2.96 -9.97
CA ILE A 20 15.83 4.22 -9.67
C ILE A 20 16.06 5.24 -10.79
N GLU A 21 17.30 5.34 -11.31
CA GLU A 21 17.61 6.26 -12.41
C GLU A 21 16.89 5.90 -13.71
N GLU A 22 16.79 4.61 -14.03
CA GLU A 22 16.00 4.13 -15.17
C GLU A 22 14.53 4.54 -15.04
N LEU A 23 13.90 4.21 -13.90
CA LEU A 23 12.48 4.52 -13.66
C LEU A 23 12.21 6.02 -13.67
N MET A 24 13.13 6.83 -13.14
CA MET A 24 13.02 8.29 -13.21
C MET A 24 12.98 8.80 -14.67
N LYS A 25 13.81 8.23 -15.55
CA LYS A 25 13.85 8.61 -16.98
C LYS A 25 12.61 8.14 -17.72
N GLU A 26 12.17 6.90 -17.46
CA GLU A 26 10.97 6.31 -18.08
C GLU A 26 9.70 7.06 -17.71
N GLU A 27 9.54 7.42 -16.43
CA GLU A 27 8.32 8.06 -15.92
C GLU A 27 8.37 9.60 -15.95
N GLY A 28 9.52 10.21 -16.28
CA GLY A 28 9.70 11.66 -16.23
C GLY A 28 9.55 12.25 -14.82
N ARG A 29 9.92 11.49 -13.79
CA ARG A 29 9.72 11.85 -12.37
C ARG A 29 11.02 12.18 -11.66
N THR A 30 10.93 13.02 -10.63
CA THR A 30 12.08 13.24 -9.74
C THR A 30 12.27 12.06 -8.79
N ARG A 31 13.51 11.88 -8.30
CA ARG A 31 13.85 10.85 -7.31
C ARG A 31 12.96 10.90 -6.07
N SER A 32 12.72 12.10 -5.57
CA SER A 32 11.90 12.32 -4.37
C SER A 32 10.42 12.00 -4.61
N GLU A 33 9.89 12.20 -5.81
CA GLU A 33 8.52 11.79 -6.14
C GLU A 33 8.40 10.27 -6.22
N LEU A 34 9.29 9.62 -6.97
CA LEU A 34 9.31 8.17 -7.12
C LEU A 34 9.42 7.46 -5.77
N LEU A 35 10.37 7.87 -4.93
CA LEU A 35 10.58 7.23 -3.63
C LEU A 35 9.43 7.48 -2.65
N ARG A 36 8.83 8.68 -2.65
CA ARG A 36 7.64 8.96 -1.82
C ARG A 36 6.45 8.13 -2.28
N GLU A 37 6.23 7.99 -3.58
CA GLU A 37 5.16 7.17 -4.15
C GLU A 37 5.35 5.70 -3.76
N ALA A 38 6.56 5.16 -3.95
CA ALA A 38 6.89 3.78 -3.60
C ALA A 38 6.65 3.50 -2.11
N LEU A 39 7.09 4.40 -1.23
CA LEU A 39 6.87 4.27 0.21
C LEU A 39 5.38 4.33 0.58
N ARG A 40 4.61 5.24 -0.06
CA ARG A 40 3.17 5.34 0.19
C ARG A 40 2.45 4.06 -0.22
N ARG A 41 2.70 3.56 -1.43
CA ARG A 41 2.11 2.30 -1.93
C ARG A 41 2.46 1.12 -1.05
N TYR A 42 3.73 1.02 -0.62
CA TYR A 42 4.15 -0.04 0.29
C TYR A 42 3.38 0.03 1.62
N ALA A 43 3.23 1.22 2.22
CA ALA A 43 2.49 1.39 3.46
C ALA A 43 1.02 1.00 3.30
N GLU A 44 0.35 1.49 2.25
CA GLU A 44 -1.04 1.14 1.93
C GLU A 44 -1.22 -0.37 1.74
N GLU A 45 -0.31 -1.04 1.03
CA GLU A 45 -0.36 -2.49 0.84
C GLU A 45 -0.23 -3.25 2.18
N GLN A 46 0.63 -2.78 3.08
CA GLN A 46 0.76 -3.38 4.42
C GLN A 46 -0.49 -3.16 5.29
N GLU A 47 -1.18 -2.03 5.13
CA GLU A 47 -2.45 -1.78 5.80
C GLU A 47 -3.55 -2.71 5.27
N TRP A 48 -3.69 -2.82 3.94
CA TRP A 48 -4.64 -3.73 3.31
C TRP A 48 -4.40 -5.19 3.70
N LYS A 49 -3.14 -5.65 3.76
CA LYS A 49 -2.79 -7.01 4.23
C LYS A 49 -3.33 -7.30 5.63
N LYS A 50 -3.32 -6.30 6.53
CA LYS A 50 -3.90 -6.46 7.87
C LYS A 50 -5.42 -6.56 7.84
N ILE A 51 -6.07 -5.74 7.02
CA ILE A 51 -7.53 -5.75 6.84
C ILE A 51 -7.99 -7.09 6.27
N TYR A 52 -7.35 -7.59 5.22
CA TYR A 52 -7.68 -8.89 4.63
C TYR A 52 -7.49 -10.02 5.62
N ARG A 53 -6.35 -10.06 6.33
CA ARG A 53 -6.11 -11.07 7.36
C ARG A 53 -7.18 -11.04 8.46
N TYR A 54 -7.58 -9.85 8.91
CA TYR A 54 -8.65 -9.70 9.88
C TYR A 54 -9.99 -10.22 9.34
N GLY A 55 -10.33 -9.85 8.09
CA GLY A 55 -11.53 -10.30 7.40
C GLY A 55 -11.59 -11.82 7.26
N GLU A 56 -10.51 -12.45 6.80
CA GLU A 56 -10.40 -13.92 6.67
C GLU A 56 -10.63 -14.62 8.02
N LEU A 57 -10.00 -14.13 9.09
CA LEU A 57 -10.18 -14.70 10.43
C LEU A 57 -11.65 -14.59 10.87
N LYS A 58 -12.29 -13.44 10.66
CA LYS A 58 -13.69 -13.22 11.05
C LYS A 58 -14.68 -14.02 10.20
N ALA A 59 -14.43 -14.13 8.90
CA ALA A 59 -15.23 -14.96 8.00
C ALA A 59 -15.18 -16.42 8.45
N ARG A 60 -13.97 -16.95 8.75
CA ARG A 60 -13.80 -18.31 9.24
C ARG A 60 -14.46 -18.54 10.60
N GLU A 61 -14.31 -17.61 11.56
CA GLU A 61 -14.97 -17.70 12.87
C GLU A 61 -16.50 -17.73 12.77
N ARG A 62 -17.07 -17.07 11.75
CA ARG A 62 -18.52 -16.96 11.54
C ARG A 62 -19.07 -17.93 10.50
N GLY A 63 -18.21 -18.75 9.88
CA GLY A 63 -18.60 -19.64 8.80
C GLY A 63 -19.14 -18.92 7.55
N ILE A 64 -18.71 -17.68 7.30
CA ILE A 64 -19.16 -16.89 6.16
C ILE A 64 -18.48 -17.40 4.89
N THR A 65 -19.28 -17.71 3.88
CA THR A 65 -18.83 -18.10 2.53
C THR A 65 -19.12 -17.00 1.51
N GLU A 66 -18.49 -17.10 0.33
CA GLU A 66 -18.56 -16.06 -0.71
C GLU A 66 -19.99 -15.82 -1.22
N ASP A 67 -20.79 -16.87 -1.34
CA ASP A 67 -22.19 -16.83 -1.76
C ASP A 67 -23.11 -16.09 -0.78
N GLN A 68 -22.68 -15.92 0.48
CA GLN A 68 -23.44 -15.19 1.51
C GLN A 68 -23.14 -13.69 1.52
N ILE A 69 -22.12 -13.23 0.80
CA ILE A 69 -21.61 -11.86 0.92
C ILE A 69 -22.67 -10.83 0.50
N GLU A 70 -23.32 -11.01 -0.65
CA GLU A 70 -24.34 -10.07 -1.14
C GLU A 70 -25.53 -9.96 -0.17
N ASP A 71 -26.07 -11.10 0.31
CA ASP A 71 -27.16 -11.12 1.28
C ASP A 71 -26.79 -10.38 2.59
N ILE A 72 -25.56 -10.56 3.08
CA ILE A 72 -25.07 -9.87 4.28
C ILE A 72 -24.96 -8.36 4.06
N ILE A 73 -24.46 -7.94 2.88
CA ILE A 73 -24.31 -6.52 2.53
C ILE A 73 -25.68 -5.85 2.39
N ASP A 74 -26.60 -6.47 1.66
CA ASP A 74 -27.96 -5.95 1.45
C ASP A 74 -28.72 -5.79 2.77
N ALA A 75 -28.53 -6.72 3.71
CA ALA A 75 -29.12 -6.62 5.04
C ALA A 75 -28.63 -5.39 5.84
N HIS A 76 -27.47 -4.79 5.50
CA HIS A 76 -26.85 -3.67 6.23
C HIS A 76 -26.85 -2.34 5.44
N ARG A 77 -27.17 -2.35 4.15
CA ARG A 77 -27.18 -1.17 3.27
C ARG A 77 -28.54 -0.46 3.38
N GLN A 78 -28.77 0.31 4.45
CA GLN A 78 -29.87 1.29 4.51
C GLN A 78 -29.48 2.62 3.87
#